data_AF-A0A969ELZ9-F1
#
_entry.id   AF-A0A969ELZ9-F1
#
_cell.length_a   1.000
_cell.length_b   1.000
_cell.length_c   1.000
_cell.angle_alpha   90.00
_cell.angle_beta   90.00
_cell.angle_gamma   90.00
#
_symmetry.space_group_name_H-M   'P 1'
#
loop_
_entity.id
_entity.type
_entity.pdbx_description
1 polymer ?
#
loop_
_entity_poly.entity_id
_entity_poly.type
_entity_poly.pdbx_seq_one_letter_code
_entity_poly.pdbx_strand_id
1 'polypeptide(L)'
;MNEQPNYTNAISFAIERLSNELSPKLTYHNLWHTRYDVIPGSARIAQHVGVSEDDMRLLEVAAAFHDVGFTEDYANHEIVGVRIASQNLPRLGLMLDRSNK
;
A
#
# COMPACT_ATOMS: atom_id res chain seq x y z
N MET A 1 -9.18 21.99 10.51
CA MET A 1 -9.97 20.75 10.48
C MET A 1 -8.97 19.62 10.41
N ASN A 2 -8.72 18.92 11.51
CA ASN A 2 -7.81 17.79 11.51
C ASN A 2 -8.58 16.60 10.91
N GLU A 3 -8.39 16.35 9.62
CA GLU A 3 -8.89 15.12 9.01
C GLU A 3 -8.10 13.97 9.62
N GLN A 4 -8.82 13.04 10.26
CA GLN A 4 -8.25 11.82 10.79
C GLN A 4 -7.66 10.98 9.64
N PRO A 5 -6.51 10.31 9.82
CA PRO A 5 -5.91 9.49 8.78
C PRO A 5 -6.88 8.40 8.33
N ASN A 6 -7.13 8.31 7.02
CA ASN A 6 -8.08 7.36 6.47
C ASN A 6 -7.38 6.15 5.84
N TYR A 7 -6.89 5.27 6.71
CA TYR A 7 -6.17 4.05 6.33
C TYR A 7 -7.02 3.14 5.43
N THR A 8 -8.31 2.96 5.75
CA THR A 8 -9.23 2.12 5.00
C THR A 8 -9.38 2.60 3.56
N ASN A 9 -9.58 3.90 3.34
CA ASN A 9 -9.70 4.43 1.98
C ASN A 9 -8.39 4.31 1.20
N ALA A 10 -7.24 4.44 1.86
CA ALA A 10 -5.94 4.24 1.22
C ALA A 10 -5.74 2.79 0.77
N ILE A 11 -6.04 1.83 1.62
CA ILE A 11 -5.97 0.40 1.26
C ILE A 11 -6.95 0.11 0.12
N SER A 12 -8.20 0.56 0.22
CA SER A 12 -9.20 0.36 -0.84
C SER A 12 -8.76 0.96 -2.18
N PHE A 13 -8.19 2.16 -2.18
CA PHE A 13 -7.67 2.80 -3.40
C PHE A 13 -6.61 1.93 -4.09
N ALA A 14 -5.64 1.42 -3.35
CA ALA A 14 -4.59 0.58 -3.91
C ALA A 14 -5.14 -0.76 -4.43
N ILE A 15 -6.05 -1.38 -3.69
CA ILE A 15 -6.71 -2.63 -4.08
C ILE A 15 -7.56 -2.45 -5.35
N GLU A 16 -8.31 -1.35 -5.47
CA GLU A 16 -9.09 -1.04 -6.66
C GLU A 16 -8.20 -0.79 -7.88
N ARG A 17 -7.11 -0.04 -7.72
CA ARG A 17 -6.09 0.15 -8.78
C ARG A 17 -5.54 -1.19 -9.26
N LEU A 18 -5.07 -2.03 -8.35
CA LEU A 18 -4.54 -3.36 -8.68
C LEU A 18 -5.60 -4.26 -9.32
N SER A 19 -6.86 -4.20 -8.87
CA SER A 19 -7.93 -5.01 -9.44
C SER A 19 -8.29 -4.61 -10.87
N ASN A 20 -8.16 -3.32 -11.22
CA ASN A 20 -8.63 -2.79 -12.50
C ASN A 20 -7.52 -2.62 -13.54
N GLU A 21 -6.29 -2.35 -13.11
CA GLU A 21 -5.21 -1.89 -14.00
C GLU A 21 -4.05 -2.89 -14.10
N LEU A 22 -3.95 -3.87 -13.19
CA LEU A 22 -2.83 -4.80 -13.18
C LEU A 22 -2.90 -5.77 -14.36
N SER A 23 -1.77 -5.96 -15.05
CA SER A 23 -1.72 -6.86 -16.20
C SER A 23 -2.07 -8.30 -15.78
N PRO A 24 -3.01 -8.98 -16.48
CA PRO A 24 -3.35 -10.37 -16.17
C PRO A 24 -2.21 -11.36 -16.47
N LYS A 25 -1.12 -10.90 -17.10
CA LYS A 25 0.11 -11.69 -17.33
C LYS A 25 0.95 -11.86 -16.07
N LEU A 26 0.74 -11.04 -15.04
CA LEU A 26 1.43 -11.17 -13.76
C LEU A 26 0.75 -12.26 -12.94
N THR A 27 1.39 -13.44 -12.89
CA THR A 27 0.84 -14.60 -12.17
C THR A 27 1.23 -14.62 -10.70
N TYR A 28 2.34 -13.97 -10.31
CA TYR A 28 2.78 -13.85 -8.92
C TYR A 28 2.41 -12.49 -8.31
N HIS A 29 2.91 -11.38 -8.87
CA HIS A 29 2.55 -10.01 -8.49
C HIS A 29 1.13 -9.67 -8.97
N ASN A 30 0.15 -10.35 -8.41
CA ASN A 30 -1.26 -10.23 -8.76
C ASN A 30 -2.06 -9.67 -7.57
N LEU A 31 -3.34 -9.38 -7.79
CA LEU A 31 -4.22 -8.88 -6.73
C LEU A 31 -4.28 -9.83 -5.51
N TRP A 32 -4.26 -11.14 -5.74
CA TRP A 32 -4.31 -12.13 -4.65
C TRP A 32 -3.09 -12.03 -3.74
N HIS A 33 -1.90 -11.95 -4.31
CA HIS A 33 -0.64 -11.78 -3.60
C HIS A 33 -0.70 -10.58 -2.65
N THR A 34 -1.07 -9.40 -3.17
CA THR A 34 -1.15 -8.20 -2.33
C THR A 34 -2.25 -8.33 -1.26
N ARG A 35 -3.47 -8.71 -1.67
CA ARG A 35 -4.66 -8.65 -0.81
C ARG A 35 -4.70 -9.71 0.28
N TYR A 36 -4.30 -10.94 -0.03
CA TYR A 36 -4.51 -12.09 0.85
C TYR A 36 -3.22 -12.66 1.44
N ASP A 37 -2.05 -12.36 0.84
CA ASP A 37 -0.77 -12.81 1.38
C ASP A 37 -0.03 -11.67 2.10
N VAL A 38 0.26 -10.58 1.38
CA VAL A 38 1.16 -9.52 1.87
C VAL A 38 0.52 -8.68 2.98
N ILE A 39 -0.70 -8.13 2.77
CA ILE A 39 -1.37 -7.32 3.81
C ILE A 39 -1.62 -8.13 5.09
N PRO A 40 -2.22 -9.35 5.05
CA PRO A 40 -2.42 -10.13 6.27
C PRO A 40 -1.11 -10.65 6.86
N GLY A 41 -0.10 -10.89 6.04
CA GLY A 41 1.24 -11.28 6.47
C GLY A 41 1.93 -10.18 7.27
N SER A 42 1.93 -8.94 6.77
CA SER A 42 2.53 -7.79 7.45
C SER A 42 1.84 -7.53 8.80
N ALA A 43 0.51 -7.55 8.85
CA ALA A 43 -0.26 -7.35 10.08
C ALA A 43 0.05 -8.43 11.14
N ARG A 44 0.14 -9.71 10.74
CA ARG A 44 0.50 -10.82 11.65
C ARG A 44 1.89 -10.65 12.24
N ILE A 45 2.88 -10.27 11.43
CA ILE A 45 4.25 -10.04 11.89
C ILE A 45 4.28 -8.83 12.83
N ALA A 46 3.64 -7.72 12.45
CA ALA A 46 3.56 -6.50 13.25
C ALA A 46 2.94 -6.77 14.63
N GLN A 47 1.86 -7.54 14.68
CA GLN A 47 1.23 -7.98 15.93
C GLN A 47 2.20 -8.81 16.78
N HIS A 48 2.93 -9.74 16.18
CA HIS A 48 3.85 -10.63 16.89
C HIS A 48 5.03 -9.87 17.53
N VAL A 49 5.53 -8.83 16.86
CA VAL A 49 6.65 -8.02 17.36
C VAL A 49 6.21 -6.82 18.22
N GLY A 50 4.90 -6.67 18.45
CA GLY A 50 4.36 -5.63 19.34
C GLY A 50 4.35 -4.22 18.74
N VAL A 51 4.16 -4.09 17.43
CA VAL A 51 3.97 -2.78 16.77
C VAL A 51 2.68 -2.12 17.26
N SER A 52 2.68 -0.78 17.37
CA SER A 52 1.50 -0.01 17.76
C SER A 52 0.36 -0.17 16.73
N GLU A 53 -0.89 0.08 17.14
CA GLU A 53 -2.02 -0.03 16.21
C GLU A 53 -1.89 0.95 15.03
N ASP A 54 -1.50 2.20 15.28
CA ASP A 54 -1.30 3.21 14.24
C ASP A 54 -0.19 2.81 13.25
N ASP A 55 0.95 2.33 13.75
CA ASP A 55 2.04 1.86 12.89
C ASP A 55 1.64 0.59 12.12
N MET A 56 0.84 -0.29 12.72
CA MET A 56 0.30 -1.46 12.03
C MET A 56 -0.63 -1.04 10.88
N ARG A 57 -1.46 -0.01 11.06
CA ARG A 57 -2.28 0.55 9.96
C ARG A 57 -1.43 1.16 8.85
N LEU A 58 -0.34 1.86 9.20
CA LEU A 58 0.60 2.37 8.21
C LEU A 58 1.30 1.24 7.44
N LEU A 59 1.64 0.14 8.11
CA LEU A 59 2.20 -1.06 7.46
C LEU A 59 1.20 -1.72 6.52
N GLU A 60 -0.08 -1.79 6.88
CA GLU A 60 -1.14 -2.30 5.99
C GLU A 60 -1.29 -1.41 4.74
N VAL A 61 -1.24 -0.08 4.90
CA VAL A 61 -1.23 0.85 3.77
C VAL A 61 0.00 0.64 2.90
N ALA A 62 1.20 0.58 3.47
CA ALA A 62 2.43 0.35 2.71
C ALA A 62 2.38 -0.99 1.95
N ALA A 63 1.91 -2.06 2.60
CA ALA A 63 1.70 -3.36 1.99
C ALA A 63 0.68 -3.31 0.83
N ALA A 64 -0.40 -2.54 0.95
CA ALA A 64 -1.37 -2.39 -0.14
C ALA A 64 -0.77 -1.66 -1.35
N PHE A 65 0.11 -0.69 -1.12
CA PHE A 65 0.74 0.11 -2.17
C PHE A 65 1.98 -0.53 -2.82
N HIS A 66 2.57 -1.58 -2.24
CA HIS A 66 3.90 -2.05 -2.66
C HIS A 66 4.00 -2.40 -4.16
N ASP A 67 2.96 -3.01 -4.73
CA ASP A 67 2.91 -3.48 -6.11
C ASP A 67 2.18 -2.53 -7.08
N VAL A 68 1.66 -1.37 -6.61
CA VAL A 68 0.85 -0.48 -7.48
C VAL A 68 1.62 0.09 -8.67
N GLY A 69 2.94 0.08 -8.64
CA GLY A 69 3.75 0.51 -9.77
C GLY A 69 3.65 -0.40 -11.00
N PHE A 70 3.34 -1.69 -10.79
CA PHE A 70 3.15 -2.66 -11.87
C PHE A 70 1.96 -2.34 -12.77
N THR A 71 1.04 -1.46 -12.35
CA THR A 71 -0.08 -1.03 -13.20
C THR A 71 0.36 -0.10 -14.33
N GLU A 72 1.55 0.48 -14.24
CA GLU A 72 2.06 1.46 -15.22
C GLU A 72 3.39 1.03 -15.86
N ASP A 73 4.32 0.44 -15.10
CA ASP A 73 5.62 0.00 -15.63
C ASP A 73 6.10 -1.25 -14.89
N TYR A 74 6.43 -2.32 -15.63
CA TYR A 74 6.95 -3.55 -15.04
C TYR A 74 8.40 -3.40 -14.53
N ALA A 75 9.26 -2.76 -15.31
CA ALA A 75 10.70 -2.67 -15.01
C ALA A 75 10.98 -1.62 -13.92
N ASN A 76 10.23 -0.52 -13.91
CA ASN A 76 10.43 0.58 -12.97
C ASN A 76 9.34 0.68 -11.90
N HIS A 77 8.62 -0.42 -11.63
CA HIS A 77 7.47 -0.45 -10.72
C HIS A 77 7.78 0.15 -9.33
N GLU A 78 8.98 -0.02 -8.80
CA GLU A 78 9.34 0.57 -7.50
C GLU A 78 9.29 2.10 -7.51
N ILE A 79 9.91 2.73 -8.52
CA ILE A 79 9.93 4.20 -8.67
C ILE A 79 8.52 4.71 -8.97
N VAL A 80 7.78 4.00 -9.82
CA VAL A 80 6.41 4.36 -10.17
C VAL A 80 5.49 4.21 -8.95
N GLY A 81 5.65 3.16 -8.15
CA GLY A 81 4.92 2.95 -6.90
C GLY A 81 5.15 4.07 -5.90
N VAL A 82 6.40 4.51 -5.71
CA VAL A 82 6.72 5.67 -4.87
C VAL A 82 6.04 6.94 -5.37
N ARG A 83 6.02 7.17 -6.70
CA ARG A 83 5.32 8.32 -7.29
C ARG A 83 3.82 8.25 -7.03
N ILE A 84 3.19 7.10 -7.28
CA ILE A 84 1.75 6.88 -7.08
C ILE A 84 1.38 7.10 -5.61
N ALA A 85 2.12 6.51 -4.68
CA ALA A 85 1.90 6.68 -3.25
C ALA A 85 2.04 8.16 -2.85
N SER A 86 3.11 8.84 -3.30
CA SER A 86 3.37 10.25 -2.99
C SER A 86 2.29 11.21 -3.51
N GLN A 87 1.63 10.87 -4.62
CA GLN A 87 0.58 11.68 -5.21
C GLN A 87 -0.79 11.48 -4.54
N ASN A 88 -1.05 10.29 -3.99
CA ASN A 88 -2.38 9.88 -3.52
C ASN A 88 -2.52 9.84 -1.99
N LEU A 89 -1.52 9.37 -1.25
CA LEU A 89 -1.60 9.24 0.21
C LEU A 89 -1.90 10.58 0.92
N PRO A 90 -1.29 11.73 0.55
CA PRO A 90 -1.64 13.01 1.15
C PRO A 90 -3.10 13.42 0.93
N ARG A 91 -3.68 13.04 -0.21
CA ARG A 91 -5.10 13.30 -0.52
C ARG A 91 -6.06 12.43 0.29
N LEU A 92 -5.54 11.36 0.88
CA LEU A 92 -6.26 10.40 1.72
C LEU A 92 -6.01 10.66 3.22
N GLY A 93 -5.41 11.80 3.57
CA GLY A 93 -5.11 12.18 4.95
C GLY A 93 -3.85 11.53 5.54
N LEU A 94 -3.00 10.91 4.70
CA LEU A 94 -1.76 10.27 5.12
C LEU A 94 -0.55 11.05 4.58
N MET A 95 0.11 11.79 5.46
CA MET A 95 1.37 12.45 5.11
C MET A 95 2.49 11.41 5.07
N LEU A 96 3.27 11.41 3.98
CA LEU A 96 4.53 10.70 3.95
C LEU A 96 5.55 11.49 4.80
N ASP A 97 5.63 11.17 6.08
CA ASP A 97 6.70 11.70 6.90
C ASP A 97 8.02 11.00 6.53
N ARG A 98 8.96 11.77 5.97
CA ARG A 98 10.31 11.29 5.63
C ARG A 98 11.28 11.37 6.82
N SER A 99 10.80 11.78 7.99
CA SER A 99 11.62 12.05 9.18
C SER A 99 11.95 10.81 10.01
N ASN A 100 11.33 9.65 9.72
CA ASN A 100 11.74 8.37 10.30
C ASN A 100 13.01 7.86 9.60
N LYS A 101 14.16 8.42 9.98
CA LYS A 101 15.49 7.85 9.79
C LYS A 101 16.23 7.84 11.12
#